data_AF-B3N900-F1
#
_entry.id   AF-B3N900-F1
#
_cell.length_a   1.000
_cell.length_b   1.000
_cell.length_c   1.000
_cell.angle_alpha   90.00
_cell.angle_beta   90.00
_cell.angle_gamma   90.00
#
_symmetry.space_group_name_H-M   'P 1'
#
loop_
_entity.id
_entity.type
_entity.pdbx_description
1 polymer ?
#
loop_
_entity_poly.entity_id
_entity_poly.type
_entity_poly.pdbx_seq_one_letter_code
_entity_poly.pdbx_strand_id
1 'polypeptide(L)'
;MQCSLASVLLLGLSVLATKAPEEVKIAGECAKDNHVHKREALDLIMTYHLKKKTHNVKCFINCLFERTNILEKVRKKHPKKNHNCDSIKDADKCVESFHKFQCFVKIEEKLRRSKLS
;
A
#
# COMPACT_ATOMS: atom_id res chain seq x y z
N MET A 1 48.53 12.34 -34.15
CA MET A 1 47.78 11.26 -33.48
C MET A 1 47.28 11.78 -32.15
N GLN A 2 46.04 12.31 -32.12
CA GLN A 2 45.39 12.79 -30.90
C GLN A 2 44.46 11.68 -30.41
N CYS A 3 44.76 11.14 -29.23
CA CYS A 3 43.96 10.14 -28.55
C CYS A 3 42.62 10.76 -28.12
N SER A 4 41.52 10.29 -28.71
CA SER A 4 40.16 10.65 -28.34
C SER A 4 39.83 10.16 -26.92
N LEU A 5 40.11 11.00 -25.92
CA LEU A 5 39.75 10.82 -24.51
C LEU A 5 38.25 11.07 -24.21
N ALA A 6 37.38 11.00 -25.23
CA ALA A 6 35.97 11.34 -25.11
C ALA A 6 35.03 10.14 -24.89
N SER A 7 35.56 8.92 -24.72
CA SER A 7 34.72 7.70 -24.70
C SER A 7 34.43 7.13 -23.30
N VAL A 8 35.00 7.68 -22.23
CA VAL A 8 34.86 7.09 -20.87
C VAL A 8 33.73 7.72 -20.04
N LEU A 9 33.19 8.88 -20.46
CA LEU A 9 32.22 9.64 -19.66
C LEU A 9 30.73 9.31 -19.91
N LEU A 10 30.40 8.39 -20.83
CA LEU A 10 29.00 8.05 -21.14
C LEU A 10 28.45 6.80 -20.42
N LEU A 11 29.29 6.08 -19.66
CA LEU A 11 28.86 4.87 -18.92
C LEU A 11 28.48 5.12 -17.45
N GLY A 12 28.63 6.35 -16.95
CA GLY A 12 28.44 6.69 -15.53
C GLY A 12 27.02 7.05 -15.10
N LEU A 13 26.07 7.23 -16.02
CA LEU A 13 24.73 7.77 -15.69
C LEU A 13 23.62 6.73 -15.59
N SER A 14 23.90 5.45 -15.78
CA SER A 14 22.85 4.45 -16.03
C SER A 14 22.30 3.71 -14.80
N VAL A 15 22.61 4.10 -13.56
CA VAL A 15 22.15 3.33 -12.37
C VAL A 15 21.70 4.22 -11.21
N LEU A 16 20.81 5.16 -11.47
CA LEU A 16 19.94 5.74 -10.41
C LEU A 16 18.46 5.63 -10.80
N ALA A 17 18.08 4.50 -11.40
CA ALA A 17 16.68 4.11 -11.43
C ALA A 17 16.30 3.63 -10.01
N THR A 18 15.92 4.58 -9.14
CA THR A 18 15.35 4.26 -7.83
C THR A 18 14.06 3.47 -8.08
N LYS A 19 14.13 2.14 -7.98
CA LYS A 19 12.95 1.29 -8.11
C LYS A 19 11.98 1.70 -7.01
N ALA A 20 10.76 2.10 -7.39
CA ALA A 20 9.71 2.38 -6.42
C ALA A 20 9.50 1.13 -5.52
N PRO A 21 9.17 1.31 -4.23
CA PRO A 21 8.86 0.19 -3.35
C PRO A 21 7.80 -0.71 -4.00
N GLU A 22 7.95 -2.02 -3.84
CA GLU A 22 7.09 -3.01 -4.49
C GLU A 22 5.60 -2.76 -4.20
N GLU A 23 5.28 -2.35 -2.97
CA GLU A 23 3.91 -2.01 -2.56
C GLU A 23 3.35 -0.80 -3.31
N VAL A 24 4.19 0.18 -3.68
CA VAL A 24 3.77 1.36 -4.46
C VAL A 24 3.47 0.96 -5.91
N LYS A 25 4.26 0.04 -6.47
CA LYS A 25 4.01 -0.51 -7.81
C LYS A 25 2.68 -1.28 -7.82
N ILE A 26 2.49 -2.19 -6.87
CA ILE A 26 1.26 -2.99 -6.75
C ILE A 26 0.04 -2.09 -6.51
N ALA A 27 0.16 -1.06 -5.67
CA ALA A 27 -0.90 -0.07 -5.49
C ALA A 27 -1.26 0.65 -6.79
N GLY A 28 -0.27 1.00 -7.62
CA GLY A 28 -0.52 1.60 -8.93
C GLY A 28 -1.30 0.68 -9.87
N GLU A 29 -0.96 -0.61 -9.88
CA GLU A 29 -1.66 -1.63 -10.67
C GLU A 29 -3.09 -1.85 -10.17
N CYS A 30 -3.27 -2.07 -8.87
CA CYS A 30 -4.58 -2.24 -8.27
C CYS A 30 -5.48 -1.01 -8.47
N ALA A 31 -4.92 0.20 -8.42
CA ALA A 31 -5.67 1.43 -8.66
C ALA A 31 -6.19 1.49 -10.11
N LYS A 32 -5.35 1.08 -11.07
CA LYS A 32 -5.74 0.99 -12.49
C LYS A 32 -6.85 -0.05 -12.68
N ASP A 33 -6.67 -1.25 -12.14
CA ASP A 33 -7.61 -2.37 -12.29
C ASP A 33 -9.00 -2.05 -11.71
N ASN A 34 -9.05 -1.21 -10.67
CA ASN A 34 -10.30 -0.84 -9.98
C ASN A 34 -10.78 0.58 -10.28
N HIS A 35 -10.22 1.25 -11.29
CA HIS A 35 -10.59 2.63 -11.67
C HIS A 35 -10.54 3.63 -10.50
N VAL A 36 -9.54 3.50 -9.63
CA VAL A 36 -9.26 4.44 -8.54
C VAL A 36 -8.19 5.41 -9.01
N HIS A 37 -8.39 6.70 -8.75
CA HIS A 37 -7.42 7.71 -9.14
C HIS A 37 -6.09 7.47 -8.41
N LYS A 38 -4.96 7.49 -9.13
CA LYS A 38 -3.63 7.17 -8.57
C LYS A 38 -3.31 7.96 -7.31
N ARG A 39 -3.64 9.26 -7.28
CA ARG A 39 -3.44 10.10 -6.07
C ARG A 39 -4.24 9.61 -4.87
N GLU A 40 -5.49 9.17 -5.09
CA GLU A 40 -6.33 8.63 -4.02
C GLU A 40 -5.79 7.30 -3.50
N ALA A 41 -5.33 6.43 -4.40
CA ALA A 41 -4.67 5.17 -4.03
C ALA A 41 -3.39 5.42 -3.21
N LEU A 42 -2.55 6.38 -3.62
CA LEU A 42 -1.33 6.75 -2.90
C LEU A 42 -1.62 7.38 -1.54
N ASP A 43 -2.59 8.31 -1.46
CA ASP A 43 -3.02 8.91 -0.18
C ASP A 43 -3.46 7.80 0.80
N LEU A 44 -4.24 6.83 0.32
CA LEU A 44 -4.77 5.72 1.12
C LEU A 44 -3.67 4.82 1.67
N ILE A 45 -2.69 4.40 0.85
CA ILE A 45 -1.62 3.52 1.33
C ILE A 45 -0.64 4.22 2.28
N MET A 46 -0.41 5.53 2.09
CA MET A 46 0.59 6.27 2.88
C MET A 46 0.03 6.78 4.20
N THR A 47 -1.22 7.25 4.20
CA THR A 47 -1.80 7.96 5.34
C THR A 47 -2.97 7.23 5.98
N TYR A 48 -3.47 6.16 5.35
CA TYR A 48 -4.75 5.52 5.67
C TYR A 48 -5.96 6.45 5.52
N HIS A 49 -5.79 7.63 4.92
CA HIS A 49 -6.86 8.57 4.70
C HIS A 49 -7.73 8.15 3.52
N LEU A 50 -9.03 8.11 3.75
CA LEU A 50 -9.99 7.58 2.80
C LEU A 50 -11.05 8.65 2.50
N LYS A 51 -10.90 9.32 1.35
CA LYS A 51 -11.78 10.42 0.93
C LYS A 51 -13.15 9.91 0.50
N LYS A 52 -13.19 8.80 -0.25
CA LYS A 52 -14.43 8.20 -0.76
C LYS A 52 -14.49 6.71 -0.44
N LYS A 53 -15.70 6.22 -0.13
CA LYS A 53 -15.97 4.80 0.22
C LYS A 53 -16.73 4.08 -0.89
N THR A 54 -16.39 4.37 -2.15
CA THR A 54 -17.02 3.73 -3.31
C THR A 54 -16.66 2.25 -3.38
N HIS A 55 -17.47 1.46 -4.09
CA HIS A 55 -17.22 0.03 -4.30
C HIS A 55 -15.82 -0.21 -4.92
N ASN A 56 -15.44 0.59 -5.92
CA ASN A 56 -14.10 0.59 -6.52
C ASN A 56 -12.96 0.77 -5.51
N VAL A 57 -13.09 1.67 -4.54
CA VAL A 57 -12.07 1.85 -3.48
C VAL A 57 -12.00 0.63 -2.56
N LYS A 58 -13.14 0.00 -2.27
CA LYS A 58 -13.18 -1.25 -1.50
C LYS A 58 -12.47 -2.38 -2.26
N CYS A 59 -12.71 -2.51 -3.56
CA CYS A 59 -12.05 -3.52 -4.39
C CYS A 59 -10.56 -3.24 -4.61
N PHE A 60 -10.17 -1.97 -4.67
CA PHE A 60 -8.75 -1.57 -4.64
C PHE A 60 -8.04 -2.08 -3.37
N ILE A 61 -8.67 -1.94 -2.20
CA ILE A 61 -8.13 -2.48 -0.95
C ILE A 61 -8.05 -4.01 -0.99
N ASN A 62 -9.08 -4.68 -1.53
CA ASN A 62 -9.04 -6.14 -1.70
C ASN A 62 -7.86 -6.58 -2.58
N CYS A 63 -7.67 -5.93 -3.73
CA CYS A 63 -6.54 -6.20 -4.62
C CYS A 63 -5.19 -6.03 -3.90
N LEU A 64 -5.03 -4.99 -3.07
CA LEU A 64 -3.83 -4.82 -2.26
C LEU A 64 -3.62 -5.95 -1.27
N PHE A 65 -4.67 -6.42 -0.61
CA PHE A 65 -4.58 -7.52 0.35
C PHE A 65 -4.26 -8.85 -0.30
N GLU A 66 -4.74 -9.08 -1.53
CA GLU A 66 -4.44 -10.30 -2.30
C GLU A 66 -3.00 -10.30 -2.84
N ARG A 67 -2.50 -9.14 -3.27
CA ARG A 67 -1.18 -9.04 -3.93
C ARG A 67 -0.04 -8.66 -2.98
N THR A 68 -0.32 -8.33 -1.72
CA THR A 68 0.72 -7.93 -0.75
C THR A 68 0.57 -8.65 0.57
N ASN A 69 1.69 -8.81 1.28
CA ASN A 69 1.70 -9.36 2.64
C ASN A 69 1.39 -8.30 3.71
N ILE A 70 0.66 -7.22 3.37
CA ILE A 70 0.44 -6.09 4.29
C ILE A 70 -0.32 -6.51 5.55
N LEU A 71 -1.30 -7.41 5.41
CA LEU A 71 -2.04 -7.96 6.54
C LEU A 71 -1.14 -8.75 7.48
N GLU A 72 -0.23 -9.56 6.96
CA GLU A 72 0.75 -10.27 7.78
C GLU A 72 1.73 -9.33 8.48
N LYS A 73 2.20 -8.28 7.80
CA LYS A 73 3.06 -7.25 8.42
C LYS A 73 2.34 -6.58 9.60
N VAL A 74 1.06 -6.25 9.44
CA VAL A 74 0.25 -5.67 10.53
C VAL A 74 0.02 -6.67 11.67
N ARG A 75 -0.23 -7.95 11.38
CA ARG A 75 -0.31 -9.06 12.37
C ARG A 75 0.96 -9.20 13.18
N LYS A 76 2.12 -9.23 12.53
CA LYS A 76 3.43 -9.33 13.22
C LYS A 76 3.70 -8.13 14.12
N LYS A 77 3.27 -6.94 13.71
CA LYS A 77 3.45 -5.71 14.49
C LYS A 77 2.54 -5.66 15.72
N HIS A 78 1.32 -6.21 15.63
CA HIS A 78 0.29 -6.11 16.68
C HIS A 78 -0.42 -7.44 16.99
N PRO A 79 0.30 -8.49 17.42
CA PRO A 79 -0.23 -9.85 17.52
C PRO A 79 -1.43 -9.94 18.49
N LYS A 80 -1.38 -9.21 19.62
CA LYS A 80 -2.44 -9.26 20.67
C LYS A 80 -3.69 -8.44 20.36
N LYS A 81 -3.70 -7.62 19.29
CA LYS A 81 -4.81 -6.69 19.00
C LYS A 81 -5.57 -7.01 17.70
N ASN A 82 -5.05 -7.90 16.87
CA ASN A 82 -5.56 -8.10 15.50
C ASN A 82 -6.59 -9.22 15.36
N HIS A 83 -6.76 -10.08 16.36
CA HIS A 83 -7.61 -11.28 16.25
C HIS A 83 -9.07 -10.98 15.86
N ASN A 84 -9.59 -9.79 16.22
CA ASN A 84 -10.97 -9.42 15.92
C ASN A 84 -11.16 -8.86 14.49
N CYS A 85 -10.09 -8.42 13.81
CA CYS A 85 -10.22 -7.93 12.45
C CYS A 85 -10.31 -9.09 11.45
N ASP A 86 -9.58 -10.18 11.69
CA ASP A 86 -9.52 -11.33 10.79
C ASP A 86 -10.84 -12.14 10.75
N SER A 87 -11.67 -12.04 11.79
CA SER A 87 -12.96 -12.73 11.87
C SER A 87 -14.07 -12.07 11.05
N ILE A 88 -13.84 -10.86 10.52
CA ILE A 88 -14.81 -10.17 9.68
C ILE A 88 -15.00 -10.96 8.38
N LYS A 89 -16.26 -11.27 8.08
CA LYS A 89 -16.68 -11.95 6.85
C LYS A 89 -17.79 -11.16 6.18
N ASP A 90 -17.77 -11.12 4.86
CA ASP A 90 -18.83 -10.54 4.03
C ASP A 90 -18.98 -11.39 2.76
N ALA A 91 -20.16 -11.35 2.15
CA ALA A 91 -20.39 -12.03 0.87
C ALA A 91 -19.61 -11.35 -0.27
N ASP A 92 -19.47 -10.02 -0.20
CA ASP A 92 -18.63 -9.25 -1.13
C ASP A 92 -17.21 -9.14 -0.56
N LYS A 93 -16.23 -9.71 -1.25
CA LYS A 93 -14.81 -9.69 -0.83
C LYS A 93 -14.21 -8.29 -0.79
N CYS A 94 -14.68 -7.38 -1.63
CA CYS A 94 -14.30 -5.98 -1.56
C CYS A 94 -14.78 -5.35 -0.25
N VAL A 95 -16.03 -5.62 0.13
CA VAL A 95 -16.62 -5.13 1.38
C VAL A 95 -15.94 -5.77 2.60
N GLU A 96 -15.68 -7.08 2.55
CA GLU A 96 -14.96 -7.81 3.60
C GLU A 96 -13.58 -7.18 3.86
N SER A 97 -12.78 -7.04 2.80
CA SER A 97 -11.43 -6.45 2.87
C SER A 97 -11.47 -5.00 3.33
N PHE A 98 -12.48 -4.24 2.92
CA PHE A 98 -12.66 -2.87 3.41
C PHE A 98 -12.94 -2.81 4.91
N HIS A 99 -13.82 -3.66 5.44
CA HIS A 99 -14.09 -3.70 6.88
C HIS A 99 -12.88 -4.16 7.69
N LYS A 100 -12.12 -5.14 7.18
CA LYS A 100 -10.83 -5.55 7.74
C LYS A 100 -9.86 -4.38 7.80
N PHE A 101 -9.70 -3.65 6.70
CA PHE A 101 -8.86 -2.45 6.64
C PHE A 101 -9.26 -1.41 7.68
N GLN A 102 -10.55 -1.08 7.79
CA GLN A 102 -11.04 -0.12 8.78
C GLN A 102 -10.75 -0.57 10.22
N CYS A 103 -10.87 -1.87 10.51
CA CYS A 103 -10.52 -2.43 11.80
C CYS A 103 -9.02 -2.23 12.11
N PHE A 104 -8.13 -2.53 11.17
CA PHE A 104 -6.69 -2.33 11.33
C PHE A 104 -6.31 -0.86 11.51
N VAL A 105 -6.90 0.05 10.74
CA VAL A 105 -6.64 1.50 10.87
C VAL A 105 -7.01 2.00 12.26
N LYS A 106 -8.17 1.58 12.79
CA LYS A 106 -8.58 1.95 14.17
C LYS A 106 -7.59 1.45 15.22
N ILE A 107 -7.01 0.27 15.05
CA ILE A 107 -5.98 -0.27 15.96
C ILE A 107 -4.70 0.58 15.88
N GLU A 108 -4.20 0.86 14.67
CA GLU A 108 -3.02 1.70 14.45
C GLU A 108 -3.22 3.11 15.03
N GLU A 109 -4.37 3.74 14.82
CA GLU A 109 -4.71 5.05 15.40
C GLU A 109 -4.76 5.03 16.93
N LYS A 110 -5.35 3.99 17.53
CA LYS A 110 -5.38 3.83 18.99
C LYS A 110 -3.97 3.70 19.55
N LEU A 111 -3.12 2.91 18.88
CA LEU A 111 -1.73 2.69 19.28
C LEU A 111 -0.85 3.93 19.12
N ARG A 112 -1.02 4.70 18.04
CA ARG A 112 -0.33 5.99 17.88
C ARG A 112 -0.68 6.95 19.00
N ARG A 113 -1.96 7.05 19.37
CA ARG A 113 -2.42 7.89 20.49
C ARG A 113 -1.83 7.43 21.84
N SER A 114 -1.84 6.13 22.12
CA SER A 114 -1.27 5.59 23.38
C SER A 114 0.25 5.70 23.50
N LYS A 115 0.98 5.98 22.42
CA LYS A 115 2.42 6.25 22.47
C LYS A 115 2.75 7.73 22.67
N LEU A 116 1.77 8.61 22.47
CA LEU A 116 1.88 10.06 22.63
C LEU A 116 1.38 10.54 24.01
N SER A 117 0.73 9.65 24.77
CA SER A 117 0.31 9.83 26.16
C SER A 117 1.32 9.21 27.12
#